data_AF-A0A445DD27-F1
#
_entry.id   AF-A0A445DD27-F1
#
_cell.length_a   1.000
_cell.length_b   1.000
_cell.length_c   1.000
_cell.angle_alpha   90.00
_cell.angle_beta   90.00
_cell.angle_gamma   90.00
#
_symmetry.space_group_name_H-M   'P 1'
#
loop_
_entity.id
_entity.type
_entity.pdbx_description
1 polymer ?
#
loop_
_entity_poly.entity_id
_entity_poly.type
_entity_poly.pdbx_seq_one_letter_code
_entity_poly.pdbx_strand_id
1 'polypeptide(L)'
;MAAVTVSSNYKIHRDRHCKIERNLGKMGHLYALDFDGVLCDTCGETAISAVKAAKLRWPALFDGVDPTVEDWIVQQMITVRPVVETGYETLLLVRLLLETRVPSIRKSSVAEGLTVEGILETWIKLKPIVMEEWDENRDELIDLFGKVRDDWLQNDFSGWMEANRFYPGTADALRFASSKVYIVTTKQGRFADALLKELAGITLPPERIYGLGTGPKVEVLKKLQKMPEHQGLTLHFVEDRLATLKNVIKEPELDNWNLYLVNWGFNTQKERDEAAASPRITLLELSDFSSEEPLLKVDLQIRIALTRDGNVADRSTGKSEAELDEADDGTGVALHHLLLDLRRFHFRQIGGRERWLLLLTPFLPRLVLFVIVHVIKHQK
;
A
#
# COMPACT_ATOMS: atom_id res chain seq x y z
N MET A 1 -1.02 -50.00 -62.19
CA MET A 1 -1.15 -49.63 -60.77
C MET A 1 -0.63 -48.21 -60.62
N ALA A 2 -1.51 -47.30 -60.23
CA ALA A 2 -1.31 -45.85 -60.28
C ALA A 2 -0.54 -45.35 -59.06
N ALA A 3 0.40 -44.45 -59.30
CA ALA A 3 1.01 -43.62 -58.27
C ALA A 3 0.02 -42.50 -57.89
N VAL A 4 -0.32 -42.40 -56.60
CA VAL A 4 -1.11 -41.31 -56.05
C VAL A 4 -0.19 -40.46 -55.19
N THR A 5 0.15 -39.28 -55.71
CA THR A 5 0.83 -38.21 -54.99
C THR A 5 -0.23 -37.42 -54.23
N VAL A 6 -0.22 -37.43 -52.90
CA VAL A 6 -1.09 -36.58 -52.08
C VAL A 6 -0.33 -35.32 -51.69
N SER A 7 -0.71 -34.18 -52.27
CA SER A 7 -0.29 -32.86 -51.81
C SER A 7 -1.11 -32.48 -50.57
N SER A 8 -0.44 -32.11 -49.48
CA SER A 8 -1.09 -31.51 -48.30
C SER A 8 -0.72 -30.03 -48.24
N ASN A 9 -1.60 -29.20 -48.78
CA ASN A 9 -1.61 -27.76 -48.56
C ASN A 9 -2.25 -27.46 -47.20
N TYR A 10 -1.45 -27.35 -46.14
CA TYR A 10 -1.88 -26.70 -44.90
C TYR A 10 -1.32 -25.28 -44.85
N LYS A 11 -2.11 -24.32 -45.35
CA LYS A 11 -1.95 -22.90 -45.00
C LYS A 11 -2.36 -22.74 -43.54
N ILE A 12 -1.38 -22.70 -42.63
CA ILE A 12 -1.61 -22.31 -41.24
C ILE A 12 -2.02 -20.83 -41.23
N HIS A 13 -3.26 -20.57 -40.83
CA HIS A 13 -3.81 -19.22 -40.62
C HIS A 13 -3.04 -18.48 -39.50
N ARG A 14 -1.95 -17.79 -39.86
CA ARG A 14 -1.22 -16.87 -38.94
C ARG A 14 -2.05 -15.67 -38.48
N ASP A 15 -3.14 -15.33 -39.17
CA ASP A 15 -3.89 -14.11 -38.90
C ASP A 15 -4.93 -14.19 -37.77
N ARG A 16 -5.26 -15.40 -37.27
CA ARG A 16 -6.22 -15.54 -36.16
C ARG A 16 -5.56 -15.44 -34.78
N HIS A 17 -4.31 -15.87 -34.62
CA HIS A 17 -3.58 -15.74 -33.35
C HIS A 17 -3.23 -14.28 -33.04
N CYS A 18 -2.81 -13.49 -34.04
CA CYS A 18 -2.46 -12.08 -33.87
C CYS A 18 -3.66 -11.17 -33.54
N LYS A 19 -4.90 -11.67 -33.75
CA LYS A 19 -6.15 -10.94 -33.41
C LYS A 19 -6.73 -11.32 -32.06
N ILE A 20 -6.49 -12.54 -31.57
CA ILE A 20 -6.93 -12.97 -30.23
C ILE A 20 -6.07 -12.31 -29.15
N GLU A 21 -4.78 -12.12 -29.38
CA GLU A 21 -3.88 -11.41 -28.45
C GLU A 21 -4.15 -9.90 -28.38
N ARG A 22 -4.85 -9.31 -29.36
CA ARG A 22 -5.19 -7.87 -29.35
C ARG A 22 -6.48 -7.53 -28.62
N ASN A 23 -7.30 -8.52 -28.25
CA ASN A 23 -8.61 -8.32 -27.60
C ASN A 23 -8.69 -8.91 -26.18
N LEU A 24 -7.62 -9.51 -25.67
CA LEU A 24 -7.40 -9.56 -24.23
C LEU A 24 -6.91 -8.16 -23.83
N GLY A 25 -7.86 -7.25 -23.58
CA GLY A 25 -7.54 -5.98 -22.93
C GLY A 25 -6.64 -6.28 -21.74
N LYS A 26 -5.53 -5.54 -21.57
CA LYS A 26 -4.59 -5.77 -20.47
C LYS A 26 -5.39 -5.82 -19.16
N MET A 27 -5.59 -7.03 -18.63
CA MET A 27 -6.28 -7.32 -17.36
C MET A 27 -5.33 -6.94 -16.22
N GLY A 28 -5.00 -5.65 -16.14
CA GLY A 28 -4.16 -5.09 -15.09
C GLY A 28 -5.02 -4.47 -13.99
N HIS A 29 -4.39 -4.23 -12.86
CA HIS A 29 -5.04 -3.61 -11.72
C HIS A 29 -4.47 -2.21 -11.45
N LEU A 30 -5.31 -1.33 -10.92
CA LEU A 30 -4.92 -0.06 -10.35
C LEU A 30 -5.38 -0.01 -8.90
N TYR A 31 -4.43 0.27 -7.99
CA TYR A 31 -4.65 0.46 -6.58
C TYR A 31 -4.49 1.94 -6.23
N ALA A 32 -5.55 2.55 -5.73
CA ALA A 32 -5.49 3.80 -4.99
C ALA A 32 -5.52 3.45 -3.50
N LEU A 33 -4.44 3.78 -2.80
CA LEU A 33 -4.25 3.41 -1.40
C LEU A 33 -4.23 4.67 -0.56
N ASP A 34 -5.00 4.72 0.52
CA ASP A 34 -4.66 5.66 1.57
C ASP A 34 -3.28 5.32 2.17
N PHE A 35 -2.65 6.29 2.82
CA PHE A 35 -1.35 6.12 3.43
C PHE A 35 -1.45 5.82 4.94
N ASP A 36 -2.12 6.70 5.68
CA ASP A 36 -2.16 6.66 7.14
C ASP A 36 -3.25 5.67 7.58
N GLY A 37 -2.87 4.57 8.23
CA GLY A 37 -3.83 3.52 8.66
C GLY A 37 -4.01 2.37 7.66
N VAL A 38 -3.65 2.56 6.38
CA VAL A 38 -3.55 1.46 5.40
C VAL A 38 -2.11 0.95 5.30
N LEU A 39 -1.16 1.84 4.98
CA LEU A 39 0.23 1.47 4.73
C LEU A 39 1.10 1.67 5.97
N CYS A 40 0.91 2.80 6.65
CA CYS A 40 1.75 3.24 7.75
C CYS A 40 0.91 3.62 8.97
N ASP A 41 1.29 3.09 10.12
CA ASP A 41 0.86 3.60 11.42
C ASP A 41 1.68 4.85 11.75
N THR A 42 1.03 5.99 11.60
CA THR A 42 1.59 7.32 11.88
C THR A 42 0.96 7.95 13.12
N CYS A 43 0.22 7.17 13.92
CA CYS A 43 -0.52 7.69 15.05
C CYS A 43 0.40 8.30 16.12
N GLY A 44 1.55 7.65 16.38
CA GLY A 44 2.56 8.15 17.31
C GLY A 44 3.12 9.51 16.91
N GLU A 45 3.65 9.61 15.69
CA GLU A 45 4.10 10.87 15.10
C GLU A 45 3.03 11.95 15.14
N THR A 46 1.82 11.62 14.68
CA THR A 46 0.70 12.56 14.61
C THR A 46 0.35 13.12 15.99
N ALA A 47 0.29 12.28 17.02
CA ALA A 47 -0.02 12.72 18.39
C ALA A 47 1.06 13.66 18.95
N ILE A 48 2.33 13.32 18.77
CA ILE A 48 3.46 14.14 19.25
C ILE A 48 3.49 15.49 18.51
N SER A 49 3.34 15.47 17.19
CA SER A 49 3.26 16.68 16.36
C SER A 49 2.06 17.56 16.75
N ALA A 50 0.92 16.96 17.11
CA ALA A 50 -0.26 17.69 17.53
C ALA A 50 -0.05 18.41 18.87
N VAL A 51 0.59 17.76 19.85
CA VAL A 51 0.94 18.38 21.13
C VAL A 51 1.94 19.53 20.93
N LYS A 52 2.97 19.32 20.12
CA LYS A 52 3.94 20.39 19.76
C LYS A 52 3.23 21.58 19.12
N ALA A 53 2.33 21.34 18.17
CA ALA A 53 1.59 22.39 17.48
C ALA A 53 0.59 23.12 18.40
N ALA A 54 -0.11 22.39 19.27
CA ALA A 54 -1.03 22.97 20.24
C ALA A 54 -0.31 23.90 21.24
N LYS A 55 0.89 23.51 21.70
CA LYS A 55 1.74 24.35 22.57
C LYS A 55 2.17 25.65 21.88
N LEU A 56 2.47 25.60 20.59
CA LEU A 56 2.80 26.81 19.82
C LEU A 56 1.57 27.70 19.60
N ARG A 57 0.40 27.11 19.36
CA ARG A 57 -0.85 27.85 19.11
C ARG A 57 -1.42 28.49 20.37
N TRP A 58 -1.39 27.77 21.49
CA TRP A 58 -2.02 28.19 22.75
C TRP A 58 -1.07 28.06 23.96
N PRO A 59 0.09 28.72 23.97
CA PRO A 59 1.12 28.53 25.00
C PRO A 59 0.58 28.72 26.43
N ALA A 60 -0.25 29.74 26.64
CA ALA A 60 -0.84 30.03 27.95
C ALA A 60 -1.74 28.92 28.52
N LEU A 61 -2.26 28.01 27.68
CA LEU A 61 -3.05 26.85 28.15
C LEU A 61 -2.18 25.70 28.66
N PHE A 62 -0.92 25.67 28.24
CA PHE A 62 0.05 24.64 28.64
C PHE A 62 0.97 25.09 29.79
N ASP A 63 0.88 26.36 30.20
CA ASP A 63 1.65 26.89 31.33
C ASP A 63 1.29 26.16 32.63
N GLY A 64 2.28 25.48 33.21
CA GLY A 64 2.10 24.73 34.46
C GLY A 64 1.29 23.43 34.32
N VAL A 65 1.04 22.96 33.09
CA VAL A 65 0.44 21.63 32.87
C VAL A 65 1.44 20.55 33.28
N ASP A 66 0.97 19.61 34.09
CA ASP A 66 1.76 18.47 34.56
C ASP A 66 2.14 17.57 33.37
N PRO A 67 3.41 17.14 33.23
CA PRO A 67 3.83 16.22 32.17
C PRO A 67 2.99 14.94 32.07
N THR A 68 2.46 14.43 33.18
CA THR A 68 1.58 13.25 33.19
C THR A 68 0.24 13.49 32.48
N VAL A 69 -0.22 14.75 32.40
CA VAL A 69 -1.40 15.12 31.61
C VAL A 69 -1.06 15.09 30.12
N GLU A 70 0.13 15.50 29.72
CA GLU A 70 0.56 15.42 28.32
C GLU A 70 0.69 13.97 27.87
N ASP A 71 1.31 13.12 28.68
CA ASP A 71 1.40 11.68 28.42
C ASP A 71 0.00 11.06 28.27
N TRP A 72 -0.93 11.46 29.14
CA TRP A 72 -2.32 11.03 29.04
C TRP A 72 -2.99 11.51 27.74
N ILE A 73 -2.75 12.75 27.31
CA ILE A 73 -3.27 13.27 26.04
C ILE A 73 -2.72 12.45 24.88
N VAL A 74 -1.41 12.19 24.82
CA VAL A 74 -0.80 11.37 23.76
C VAL A 74 -1.41 9.97 23.72
N GLN A 75 -1.67 9.36 24.87
CA GLN A 75 -2.38 8.08 24.94
C GLN A 75 -3.82 8.18 24.43
N GLN A 76 -4.56 9.23 24.79
CA GLN A 76 -5.93 9.42 24.31
C GLN A 76 -6.00 9.71 22.81
N MET A 77 -4.97 10.34 22.23
CA MET A 77 -4.90 10.58 20.78
C MET A 77 -4.93 9.28 19.97
N ILE A 78 -4.43 8.17 20.53
CA ILE A 78 -4.56 6.84 19.91
C ILE A 78 -6.04 6.42 19.88
N THR A 79 -6.73 6.57 21.01
CA THR A 79 -8.15 6.23 21.14
C THR A 79 -9.01 7.07 20.20
N VAL A 80 -8.78 8.38 20.11
CA VAL A 80 -9.58 9.29 19.27
C VAL A 80 -9.10 9.38 17.82
N ARG A 81 -8.01 8.72 17.43
CA ARG A 81 -7.53 8.71 16.04
C ARG A 81 -8.61 8.39 14.97
N PRO A 82 -9.60 7.51 15.21
CA PRO A 82 -10.64 7.20 14.23
C PRO A 82 -11.45 8.41 13.72
N VAL A 83 -11.63 9.44 14.54
CA VAL A 83 -12.50 10.57 14.14
C VAL A 83 -11.79 11.53 13.18
N VAL A 84 -10.46 11.51 13.14
CA VAL A 84 -9.61 12.47 12.43
C VAL A 84 -9.70 12.27 10.92
N GLU A 85 -10.15 13.30 10.20
CA GLU A 85 -10.14 13.33 8.73
C GLU A 85 -8.85 13.93 8.17
N THR A 86 -8.49 15.08 8.71
CA THR A 86 -7.38 15.92 8.26
C THR A 86 -6.52 16.25 9.46
N GLY A 87 -5.20 16.30 9.27
CA GLY A 87 -4.23 16.45 10.35
C GLY A 87 -4.48 17.61 11.32
N TYR A 88 -5.01 18.75 10.85
CA TYR A 88 -5.27 19.92 11.72
C TYR A 88 -6.26 19.63 12.86
N GLU A 89 -7.17 18.67 12.66
CA GLU A 89 -8.17 18.30 13.67
C GLU A 89 -7.53 17.74 14.94
N THR A 90 -6.31 17.21 14.84
CA THR A 90 -5.57 16.69 15.97
C THR A 90 -5.17 17.77 16.98
N LEU A 91 -4.92 19.01 16.53
CA LEU A 91 -4.65 20.14 17.42
C LEU A 91 -5.88 20.46 18.27
N LEU A 92 -7.06 20.42 17.63
CA LEU A 92 -8.33 20.67 18.30
C LEU A 92 -8.62 19.58 19.34
N LEU A 93 -8.35 18.31 18.99
CA LEU A 93 -8.48 17.19 19.92
C LEU A 93 -7.55 17.32 21.12
N VAL A 94 -6.27 17.68 20.90
CA VAL A 94 -5.31 17.92 21.99
C VAL A 94 -5.83 18.98 22.96
N ARG A 95 -6.28 20.13 22.44
CA ARG A 95 -6.82 21.20 23.29
C ARG A 95 -8.10 20.77 24.00
N LEU A 96 -9.01 20.10 23.30
CA LEU A 96 -10.26 19.64 23.90
C LEU A 96 -10.01 18.65 25.04
N LEU A 97 -9.12 17.67 24.82
CA LEU A 97 -8.68 16.71 25.85
C LEU A 97 -8.01 17.41 27.05
N LEU A 98 -7.24 18.47 26.80
CA LEU A 98 -6.66 19.27 27.87
C LEU A 98 -7.75 19.99 28.69
N GLU A 99 -8.72 20.61 28.04
CA GLU A 99 -9.85 21.31 28.69
C GLU A 99 -10.80 20.35 29.45
N THR A 100 -10.90 19.08 29.04
CA THR A 100 -11.65 18.07 29.82
C THR A 100 -10.89 17.65 31.07
N ARG A 101 -9.56 17.58 31.01
CA ARG A 101 -8.70 17.11 32.10
C ARG A 101 -8.37 18.20 33.13
N VAL A 102 -8.30 19.46 32.69
CA VAL A 102 -7.87 20.61 33.48
C VAL A 102 -9.00 21.66 33.55
N PRO A 103 -9.89 21.58 34.56
CA PRO A 103 -11.06 22.47 34.63
C PRO A 103 -10.74 23.96 34.66
N SER A 104 -9.57 24.35 35.20
CA SER A 104 -9.17 25.76 35.33
C SER A 104 -8.87 26.47 34.02
N ILE A 105 -8.57 25.73 32.95
CA ILE A 105 -8.27 26.30 31.63
C ILE A 105 -9.44 26.17 30.64
N ARG A 106 -10.54 25.53 31.07
CA ARG A 106 -11.70 25.24 30.23
C ARG A 106 -12.28 26.54 29.67
N LYS A 107 -12.48 26.57 28.36
CA LYS A 107 -13.11 27.70 27.66
C LYS A 107 -14.29 27.27 26.81
N SER A 108 -14.22 26.07 26.24
CA SER A 108 -15.26 25.51 25.40
C SER A 108 -16.51 25.16 26.20
N SER A 109 -17.67 25.36 25.59
CA SER A 109 -18.97 24.99 26.19
C SER A 109 -19.17 23.47 26.28
N VAL A 110 -18.38 22.71 25.52
CA VAL A 110 -18.56 21.26 25.35
C VAL A 110 -17.64 20.41 26.21
N ALA A 111 -16.61 20.98 26.86
CA ALA A 111 -15.61 20.19 27.60
C ALA A 111 -16.11 19.67 28.96
N GLU A 112 -17.15 20.27 29.56
CA GLU A 112 -17.67 19.82 30.85
C GLU A 112 -18.37 18.46 30.73
N GLY A 113 -17.87 17.48 31.48
CA GLY A 113 -18.43 16.12 31.49
C GLY A 113 -18.19 15.32 30.21
N LEU A 114 -17.46 15.87 29.23
CA LEU A 114 -17.13 15.19 27.99
C LEU A 114 -16.10 14.08 28.23
N THR A 115 -16.44 12.86 27.81
CA THR A 115 -15.54 11.70 27.86
C THR A 115 -14.84 11.49 26.51
N VAL A 116 -13.81 10.65 26.51
CA VAL A 116 -13.08 10.25 25.30
C VAL A 116 -14.01 9.51 24.33
N GLU A 117 -14.89 8.66 24.86
CA GLU A 117 -15.94 7.97 24.09
C GLU A 117 -16.94 8.97 23.53
N GLY A 118 -17.32 10.00 24.30
CA GLY A 118 -18.17 11.09 23.81
C GLY A 118 -17.55 11.82 22.62
N ILE A 119 -16.23 12.06 22.64
CA ILE A 119 -15.50 12.62 21.49
C ILE A 119 -15.60 11.68 20.29
N LEU A 120 -15.32 10.39 20.47
CA LEU A 120 -15.39 9.38 19.40
C LEU A 120 -16.76 9.37 18.69
N GLU A 121 -17.84 9.49 19.46
CA GLU A 121 -19.20 9.42 18.92
C GLU A 121 -19.69 10.73 18.32
N THR A 122 -19.20 11.87 18.80
CA THR A 122 -19.79 13.19 18.50
C THR A 122 -18.84 14.20 17.87
N TRP A 123 -17.60 13.81 17.53
CA TRP A 123 -16.59 14.71 16.98
C TRP A 123 -17.08 15.59 15.83
N ILE A 124 -17.84 15.03 14.89
CA ILE A 124 -18.38 15.79 13.75
C ILE A 124 -19.27 16.97 14.17
N LYS A 125 -19.92 16.88 15.34
CA LYS A 125 -20.72 17.95 15.93
C LYS A 125 -19.89 18.87 16.84
N LEU A 126 -18.90 18.33 17.54
CA LEU A 126 -18.02 19.09 18.43
C LEU A 126 -17.07 20.01 17.66
N LYS A 127 -16.48 19.52 16.57
CA LYS A 127 -15.51 20.24 15.75
C LYS A 127 -15.96 21.64 15.33
N PRO A 128 -17.14 21.85 14.70
CA PRO A 128 -17.58 23.19 14.33
C PRO A 128 -17.77 24.12 15.53
N ILE A 129 -18.25 23.60 16.67
CA ILE A 129 -18.43 24.38 17.89
C ILE A 129 -17.08 24.89 18.41
N VAL A 130 -16.10 24.00 18.58
CA VAL A 130 -14.79 24.40 19.11
C VAL A 130 -14.00 25.28 18.14
N MET A 131 -14.16 25.09 16.83
CA MET A 131 -13.56 25.97 15.82
C MET A 131 -14.10 27.41 15.94
N GLU A 132 -15.42 27.56 16.16
CA GLU A 132 -16.07 28.87 16.33
C GLU A 132 -15.71 29.51 17.68
N GLU A 133 -15.86 28.77 18.78
CA GLU A 133 -15.59 29.28 20.13
C GLU A 133 -14.13 29.68 20.35
N TRP A 134 -13.21 29.01 19.66
CA TRP A 134 -11.78 29.29 19.76
C TRP A 134 -11.28 30.28 18.69
N ASP A 135 -12.17 30.76 17.81
CA ASP A 135 -11.85 31.67 16.70
C ASP A 135 -10.68 31.16 15.85
N GLU A 136 -10.76 29.88 15.47
CA GLU A 136 -9.68 29.22 14.73
C GLU A 136 -9.94 29.19 13.23
N ASN A 137 -8.86 29.36 12.46
CA ASN A 137 -8.88 29.21 11.02
C ASN A 137 -8.32 27.86 10.60
N ARG A 138 -9.07 27.13 9.76
CA ARG A 138 -8.68 25.80 9.27
C ARG A 138 -7.31 25.80 8.59
N ASP A 139 -7.07 26.74 7.68
CA ASP A 139 -5.88 26.73 6.84
C ASP A 139 -4.63 27.13 7.67
N GLU A 140 -4.78 28.06 8.60
CA GLU A 140 -3.71 28.40 9.56
C GLU A 140 -3.31 27.20 10.43
N LEU A 141 -4.28 26.39 10.89
CA LEU A 141 -3.99 25.16 11.65
C LEU A 141 -3.33 24.09 10.78
N ILE A 142 -3.72 23.96 9.51
CA ILE A 142 -3.05 23.07 8.54
C ILE A 142 -1.59 23.48 8.35
N ASP A 143 -1.33 24.77 8.16
CA ASP A 143 0.00 25.31 7.94
C ASP A 143 0.89 25.14 9.18
N LEU A 144 0.35 25.44 10.37
CA LEU A 144 1.06 25.24 11.64
C LEU A 144 1.42 23.75 11.84
N PHE A 145 0.46 22.85 11.61
CA PHE A 145 0.72 21.41 11.75
C PHE A 145 1.72 20.89 10.72
N GLY A 146 1.69 21.42 9.51
CA GLY A 146 2.71 21.14 8.49
C GLY A 146 4.09 21.60 8.94
N LYS A 147 4.20 22.85 9.39
CA LYS A 147 5.47 23.45 9.82
C LYS A 147 6.11 22.70 10.99
N VAL A 148 5.34 22.33 12.01
CA VAL A 148 5.87 21.57 13.16
C VAL A 148 6.49 20.23 12.73
N ARG A 149 5.87 19.56 11.75
CA ARG A 149 6.39 18.31 11.20
C ARG A 149 7.62 18.52 10.34
N ASP A 150 7.65 19.58 9.55
CA ASP A 150 8.85 19.97 8.79
C ASP A 150 10.02 20.29 9.74
N ASP A 151 9.76 21.08 10.78
CA ASP A 151 10.76 21.43 11.79
C ASP A 151 11.26 20.18 12.53
N TRP A 152 10.39 19.21 12.86
CA TRP A 152 10.81 17.96 13.48
C TRP A 152 11.65 17.11 12.52
N LEU A 153 11.19 16.92 11.29
CA LEU A 153 11.91 16.17 10.27
C LEU A 153 13.32 16.74 10.02
N GLN A 154 13.47 18.07 10.04
CA GLN A 154 14.75 18.75 9.83
C GLN A 154 15.70 18.67 11.04
N ASN A 155 15.16 18.84 12.26
CA ASN A 155 16.00 18.98 13.47
C ASN A 155 16.23 17.65 14.20
N ASP A 156 15.34 16.68 14.05
CA ASP A 156 15.42 15.36 14.66
C ASP A 156 14.78 14.31 13.75
N PHE A 157 15.48 14.04 12.65
CA PHE A 157 15.07 13.06 11.64
C PHE A 157 14.90 11.66 12.23
N SER A 158 15.81 11.21 13.11
CA SER A 158 15.74 9.87 13.72
C SER A 158 14.49 9.72 14.57
N GLY A 159 14.23 10.69 15.47
CA GLY A 159 13.04 10.66 16.31
C GLY A 159 11.75 10.75 15.51
N TRP A 160 11.73 11.53 14.43
CA TRP A 160 10.57 11.57 13.53
C TRP A 160 10.34 10.22 12.84
N MET A 161 11.40 9.56 12.36
CA MET A 161 11.28 8.23 11.73
C MET A 161 10.85 7.15 12.71
N GLU A 162 11.41 7.12 13.92
CA GLU A 162 11.06 6.15 14.97
C GLU A 162 9.61 6.28 15.45
N ALA A 163 8.99 7.46 15.29
CA ALA A 163 7.59 7.71 15.61
C ALA A 163 6.59 7.17 14.57
N ASN A 164 7.09 6.60 13.46
CA ASN A 164 6.28 6.02 12.38
C ASN A 164 6.65 4.57 12.12
N ARG A 165 5.68 3.76 11.67
CA ARG A 165 5.93 2.35 11.35
C ARG A 165 5.05 1.86 10.22
N PHE A 166 5.60 1.17 9.23
CA PHE A 166 4.79 0.43 8.25
C PHE A 166 4.10 -0.77 8.91
N TYR A 167 2.83 -1.00 8.56
CA TYR A 167 2.17 -2.23 8.98
C TYR A 167 2.91 -3.45 8.38
N PRO A 168 2.99 -4.59 9.10
CA PRO A 168 3.70 -5.76 8.62
C PRO A 168 3.27 -6.16 7.20
N GLY A 169 4.25 -6.31 6.30
CA GLY A 169 4.03 -6.78 4.93
C GLY A 169 3.51 -5.74 3.94
N THR A 170 3.07 -4.55 4.36
CA THR A 170 2.54 -3.54 3.43
C THR A 170 3.63 -2.96 2.52
N ALA A 171 4.82 -2.72 3.09
CA ALA A 171 6.00 -2.28 2.33
C ALA A 171 6.43 -3.30 1.27
N ASP A 172 6.38 -4.60 1.58
CA ASP A 172 6.73 -5.66 0.64
C ASP A 172 5.68 -5.78 -0.47
N ALA A 173 4.39 -5.72 -0.12
CA ALA A 173 3.31 -5.70 -1.09
C ALA A 173 3.47 -4.57 -2.11
N LEU A 174 3.80 -3.36 -1.65
CA LEU A 174 4.12 -2.22 -2.52
C LEU A 174 5.34 -2.47 -3.40
N ARG A 175 6.42 -3.05 -2.85
CA ARG A 175 7.68 -3.26 -3.57
C ARG A 175 7.57 -4.28 -4.69
N PHE A 176 6.77 -5.32 -4.48
CA PHE A 176 6.59 -6.41 -5.43
C PHE A 176 5.32 -6.27 -6.30
N ALA A 177 4.60 -5.16 -6.16
CA ALA A 177 3.42 -4.84 -6.95
C ALA A 177 3.75 -4.80 -8.46
N SER A 178 3.11 -5.67 -9.24
CA SER A 178 3.07 -5.56 -10.72
C SER A 178 2.03 -4.56 -11.22
N SER A 179 1.12 -4.15 -10.33
CA SER A 179 -0.03 -3.31 -10.64
C SER A 179 0.33 -1.82 -10.57
N LYS A 180 -0.54 -0.97 -11.13
CA LYS A 180 -0.39 0.47 -10.97
C LYS A 180 -0.78 0.88 -9.55
N VAL A 181 0.14 1.48 -8.79
CA VAL A 181 -0.13 1.96 -7.43
C VAL A 181 -0.10 3.47 -7.38
N TYR A 182 -1.10 4.04 -6.70
CA TYR A 182 -1.28 5.43 -6.38
C TYR A 182 -1.50 5.59 -4.88
N ILE A 183 -0.90 6.62 -4.30
CA ILE A 183 -1.19 7.05 -2.94
C ILE A 183 -2.23 8.16 -3.02
N VAL A 184 -3.35 8.01 -2.30
CA VAL A 184 -4.46 8.96 -2.26
C VAL A 184 -4.80 9.23 -0.80
N THR A 185 -4.20 10.28 -0.23
CA THR A 185 -4.21 10.55 1.21
C THR A 185 -4.54 12.00 1.54
N THR A 186 -5.03 12.23 2.76
CA THR A 186 -5.19 13.57 3.34
C THR A 186 -3.91 14.04 4.08
N LYS A 187 -2.83 13.25 4.05
CA LYS A 187 -1.48 13.65 4.48
C LYS A 187 -0.84 14.58 3.45
N GLN A 188 -0.04 15.54 3.89
CA GLN A 188 0.80 16.31 2.97
C GLN A 188 1.78 15.36 2.27
N GLY A 189 1.82 15.40 0.93
CA GLY A 189 2.49 14.38 0.11
C GLY A 189 3.97 14.18 0.44
N ARG A 190 4.69 15.26 0.80
CA ARG A 190 6.11 15.20 1.18
C ARG A 190 6.41 14.28 2.36
N PHE A 191 5.50 14.14 3.33
CA PHE A 191 5.69 13.24 4.46
C PHE A 191 5.43 11.79 4.09
N ALA A 192 4.41 11.53 3.25
CA ALA A 192 4.17 10.19 2.72
C ALA A 192 5.34 9.72 1.87
N ASP A 193 5.86 10.59 0.99
CA ASP A 193 7.03 10.33 0.16
C ASP A 193 8.29 10.04 0.99
N ALA A 194 8.57 10.87 2.00
CA ALA A 194 9.69 10.63 2.92
C ALA A 194 9.57 9.27 3.63
N LEU A 195 8.40 8.90 4.14
CA LEU A 195 8.20 7.61 4.82
C LEU A 195 8.30 6.41 3.85
N LEU A 196 7.73 6.52 2.65
CA LEU A 196 7.87 5.48 1.61
C LEU A 196 9.34 5.23 1.28
N LYS A 197 10.11 6.30 1.12
CA LYS A 197 11.51 6.21 0.76
C LYS A 197 12.35 5.64 1.90
N GLU A 198 12.23 6.21 3.10
CA GLU A 198 13.16 5.95 4.19
C GLU A 198 12.80 4.68 4.97
N LEU A 199 11.51 4.37 5.18
CA LEU A 199 11.09 3.17 5.91
C LEU A 199 10.81 1.97 5.01
N ALA A 200 10.36 2.20 3.78
CA ALA A 200 9.98 1.12 2.86
C ALA A 200 10.95 0.94 1.68
N GLY A 201 11.91 1.85 1.48
CA GLY A 201 12.84 1.79 0.35
C GLY A 201 12.15 1.93 -1.00
N ILE A 202 10.99 2.60 -1.04
CA ILE A 202 10.15 2.75 -2.23
C ILE A 202 10.15 4.21 -2.66
N THR A 203 10.39 4.45 -3.95
CA THR A 203 10.23 5.76 -4.56
C THR A 203 9.14 5.67 -5.61
N LEU A 204 8.05 6.41 -5.39
CA LEU A 204 6.99 6.56 -6.38
C LEU A 204 7.20 7.86 -7.17
N PRO A 205 6.83 7.91 -8.45
CA PRO A 205 6.78 9.17 -9.18
C PRO A 205 5.83 10.17 -8.47
N PRO A 206 6.18 11.46 -8.36
CA PRO A 206 5.36 12.45 -7.65
C PRO A 206 3.91 12.53 -8.15
N GLU A 207 3.68 12.31 -9.46
CA GLU A 207 2.34 12.28 -10.07
C GLU A 207 1.46 11.10 -9.60
N ARG A 208 2.04 10.16 -8.85
CA ARG A 208 1.33 9.05 -8.21
C ARG A 208 1.03 9.27 -6.73
N ILE A 209 1.39 10.42 -6.18
CA ILE A 209 1.14 10.78 -4.78
C ILE A 209 0.17 11.96 -4.73
N TYR A 210 -1.10 11.64 -4.48
CA TYR A 210 -2.18 12.60 -4.28
C TYR A 210 -2.36 12.86 -2.79
N GLY A 211 -1.66 13.88 -2.28
CA GLY A 211 -1.71 14.29 -0.88
C GLY A 211 -2.68 15.44 -0.61
N LEU A 212 -2.63 15.98 0.60
CA LEU A 212 -3.36 17.18 1.00
C LEU A 212 -3.13 18.31 0.00
N GLY A 213 -4.23 18.93 -0.47
CA GLY A 213 -4.20 19.99 -1.47
C GLY A 213 -4.41 19.52 -2.92
N THR A 214 -4.39 18.21 -3.21
CA THR A 214 -4.67 17.70 -4.57
C THR A 214 -6.17 17.55 -4.89
N GLY A 215 -7.04 17.99 -3.99
CA GLY A 215 -8.51 17.87 -4.08
C GLY A 215 -9.08 16.72 -3.25
N PRO A 216 -10.42 16.64 -3.12
CA PRO A 216 -11.10 15.55 -2.41
C PRO A 216 -10.80 14.19 -3.04
N LYS A 217 -10.72 13.12 -2.23
CA LYS A 217 -10.40 11.78 -2.72
C LYS A 217 -11.35 11.31 -3.82
N VAL A 218 -12.65 11.58 -3.70
CA VAL A 218 -13.66 11.31 -4.74
C VAL A 218 -13.24 11.88 -6.10
N GLU A 219 -12.80 13.13 -6.15
CA GLU A 219 -12.40 13.79 -7.39
C GLU A 219 -11.07 13.25 -7.92
N VAL A 220 -10.15 12.86 -7.04
CA VAL A 220 -8.92 12.15 -7.43
C VAL A 220 -9.25 10.80 -8.07
N LEU A 221 -10.17 10.02 -7.50
CA LEU A 221 -10.58 8.73 -8.07
C LEU A 221 -11.25 8.91 -9.44
N LYS A 222 -12.15 9.90 -9.58
CA LYS A 222 -12.76 10.25 -10.88
C LYS A 222 -11.69 10.64 -11.90
N LYS A 223 -10.70 11.45 -11.49
CA LYS A 223 -9.56 11.84 -12.33
C LYS A 223 -8.77 10.61 -12.78
N LEU A 224 -8.40 9.72 -11.87
CA LEU A 224 -7.65 8.50 -12.17
C LEU A 224 -8.42 7.58 -13.14
N GLN A 225 -9.72 7.38 -12.93
CA GLN A 225 -10.57 6.56 -13.80
C GLN A 225 -10.67 7.12 -15.23
N LYS A 226 -10.61 8.44 -15.41
CA LYS A 226 -10.72 9.10 -16.73
C LYS A 226 -9.44 9.08 -17.56
N MET A 227 -8.30 8.74 -16.95
CA MET A 227 -7.02 8.72 -17.68
C MET A 227 -7.01 7.63 -18.77
N PRO A 228 -6.59 7.94 -20.01
CA PRO A 228 -6.58 6.97 -21.11
C PRO A 228 -5.78 5.70 -20.81
N GLU A 229 -4.65 5.82 -20.10
CA GLU A 229 -3.77 4.72 -19.72
C GLU A 229 -4.31 3.84 -18.59
N HIS A 230 -5.47 4.18 -18.02
CA HIS A 230 -6.17 3.40 -17.01
C HIS A 230 -7.42 2.71 -17.56
N GLN A 231 -7.78 2.95 -18.83
CA GLN A 231 -8.92 2.29 -19.45
C GLN A 231 -8.71 0.78 -19.51
N GLY A 232 -9.72 0.02 -19.05
CA GLY A 232 -9.69 -1.44 -18.99
C GLY A 232 -9.01 -2.03 -17.76
N LEU A 233 -8.43 -1.22 -16.86
CA LEU A 233 -7.91 -1.72 -15.59
C LEU A 233 -9.05 -1.98 -14.59
N THR A 234 -8.87 -2.99 -13.74
CA THR A 234 -9.72 -3.15 -12.55
C THR A 234 -9.26 -2.17 -11.48
N LEU A 235 -10.19 -1.37 -10.96
CA LEU A 235 -9.90 -0.26 -10.05
C LEU A 235 -10.20 -0.68 -8.60
N HIS A 236 -9.27 -0.40 -7.70
CA HIS A 236 -9.33 -0.76 -6.29
C HIS A 236 -9.00 0.44 -5.42
N PHE A 237 -9.88 0.78 -4.49
CA PHE A 237 -9.65 1.83 -3.50
C PHE A 237 -9.60 1.21 -2.11
N VAL A 238 -8.44 1.31 -1.46
CA VAL A 238 -8.18 0.74 -0.12
C VAL A 238 -8.03 1.89 0.86
N GLU A 239 -8.83 1.84 1.93
CA GLU A 239 -9.03 2.94 2.86
C GLU A 239 -9.19 2.41 4.28
N ASP A 240 -8.83 3.21 5.28
CA ASP A 240 -9.01 2.86 6.69
C ASP A 240 -10.25 3.52 7.32
N ARG A 241 -10.76 4.58 6.69
CA ARG A 241 -11.89 5.38 7.17
C ARG A 241 -13.19 5.11 6.42
N LEU A 242 -14.16 4.50 7.11
CA LEU A 242 -15.46 4.15 6.54
C LEU A 242 -16.22 5.35 5.96
N ALA A 243 -16.15 6.51 6.61
CA ALA A 243 -16.81 7.72 6.12
C ALA A 243 -16.35 8.12 4.71
N THR A 244 -15.07 7.90 4.39
CA THR A 244 -14.52 8.16 3.06
C THR A 244 -15.10 7.21 2.01
N LEU A 245 -15.16 5.91 2.32
CA LEU A 245 -15.78 4.90 1.44
C LEU A 245 -17.26 5.21 1.19
N LYS A 246 -18.00 5.63 2.22
CA LYS A 246 -19.40 6.07 2.08
C LYS A 246 -19.54 7.27 1.15
N ASN A 247 -18.60 8.21 1.17
CA ASN A 247 -18.61 9.34 0.23
C ASN A 247 -18.34 8.88 -1.20
N VAL A 248 -17.49 7.86 -1.41
CA VAL A 248 -17.30 7.25 -2.73
C VAL A 248 -18.58 6.56 -3.21
N ILE A 249 -19.28 5.83 -2.35
CA ILE A 249 -20.55 5.13 -2.69
C ILE A 249 -21.65 6.11 -3.11
N LYS A 250 -21.66 7.34 -2.59
CA LYS A 250 -22.64 8.36 -2.97
C LYS A 250 -22.48 8.87 -4.41
N GLU A 251 -21.40 8.49 -5.09
CA GLU A 251 -21.03 8.99 -6.41
C GLU A 251 -21.15 7.86 -7.44
N PRO A 252 -22.28 7.79 -8.20
CA PRO A 252 -22.51 6.68 -9.13
C PRO A 252 -21.43 6.53 -10.22
N GLU A 253 -20.72 7.61 -10.55
CA GLU A 253 -19.59 7.58 -11.49
C GLU A 253 -18.45 6.67 -11.01
N LEU A 254 -18.35 6.42 -9.70
CA LEU A 254 -17.32 5.61 -9.06
C LEU A 254 -17.79 4.17 -8.78
N ASP A 255 -18.93 3.72 -9.29
CA ASP A 255 -19.46 2.36 -9.07
C ASP A 255 -18.50 1.26 -9.56
N ASN A 256 -17.62 1.57 -10.51
CA ASN A 256 -16.62 0.63 -11.04
C ASN A 256 -15.42 0.41 -10.10
N TRP A 257 -15.31 1.16 -9.00
CA TRP A 257 -14.27 0.93 -8.00
C TRP A 257 -14.68 -0.20 -7.05
N ASN A 258 -13.75 -1.13 -6.83
CA ASN A 258 -13.82 -2.08 -5.73
C ASN A 258 -13.34 -1.37 -4.47
N LEU A 259 -14.16 -1.39 -3.41
CA LEU A 259 -13.92 -0.62 -2.20
C LEU A 259 -13.54 -1.54 -1.06
N TYR A 260 -12.43 -1.23 -0.39
CA TYR A 260 -11.90 -2.02 0.70
C TYR A 260 -11.74 -1.17 1.94
N LEU A 261 -12.30 -1.64 3.07
CA LEU A 261 -11.97 -1.14 4.39
C LEU A 261 -10.94 -2.06 5.01
N VAL A 262 -9.78 -1.55 5.42
CA VAL A 262 -8.79 -2.36 6.13
C VAL A 262 -9.21 -2.58 7.58
N ASN A 263 -9.04 -3.79 8.14
CA ASN A 263 -9.45 -4.07 9.52
C ASN A 263 -8.39 -3.74 10.59
N TRP A 264 -7.19 -3.32 10.17
CA TRP A 264 -6.04 -3.04 11.05
C TRP A 264 -5.72 -1.55 11.24
N GLY A 265 -6.37 -0.68 10.45
CA GLY A 265 -6.17 0.76 10.48
C GLY A 265 -6.90 1.45 11.63
N PHE A 266 -7.14 2.75 11.52
CA PHE A 266 -7.67 3.55 12.62
C PHE A 266 -9.20 3.50 12.77
N ASN A 267 -9.88 2.45 12.30
CA ASN A 267 -11.33 2.32 12.45
C ASN A 267 -11.76 1.63 13.74
N THR A 268 -12.98 1.96 14.17
CA THR A 268 -13.65 1.34 15.31
C THR A 268 -14.28 -0.01 14.95
N GLN A 269 -14.56 -0.84 15.95
CA GLN A 269 -15.31 -2.09 15.73
C GLN A 269 -16.67 -1.84 15.08
N LYS A 270 -17.37 -0.78 15.53
CA LYS A 270 -18.66 -0.37 14.96
C LYS A 270 -18.57 -0.07 13.46
N GLU A 271 -17.51 0.61 13.02
CA GLU A 271 -17.29 0.89 11.60
C GLU A 271 -16.98 -0.39 10.81
N ARG A 272 -16.24 -1.34 11.38
CA ARG A 272 -16.00 -2.63 10.73
C ARG A 272 -17.29 -3.44 10.59
N ASP A 273 -18.12 -3.48 11.63
CA ASP A 273 -19.41 -4.18 11.59
C ASP A 273 -20.35 -3.55 10.55
N GLU A 274 -20.36 -2.22 10.47
CA GLU A 274 -21.13 -1.50 9.46
C GLU A 274 -20.61 -1.75 8.04
N ALA A 275 -19.29 -1.78 7.85
CA ALA A 275 -18.66 -2.09 6.57
C ALA A 275 -18.97 -3.53 6.13
N ALA A 276 -18.91 -4.50 7.05
CA ALA A 276 -19.25 -5.90 6.78
C ALA A 276 -20.72 -6.11 6.39
N ALA A 277 -21.61 -5.25 6.88
CA ALA A 277 -23.03 -5.23 6.49
C ALA A 277 -23.28 -4.55 5.12
N SER A 278 -22.29 -3.86 4.56
CA SER A 278 -22.41 -3.17 3.27
C SER A 278 -22.08 -4.10 2.10
N PRO A 279 -22.97 -4.26 1.10
CA PRO A 279 -22.67 -5.07 -0.09
C PRO A 279 -21.62 -4.43 -1.02
N ARG A 280 -21.26 -3.15 -0.82
CA ARG A 280 -20.29 -2.42 -1.65
C ARG A 280 -18.88 -2.39 -1.08
N ILE A 281 -18.70 -2.74 0.19
CA ILE A 281 -17.41 -2.65 0.88
C ILE A 281 -16.94 -4.06 1.23
N THR A 282 -15.72 -4.39 0.88
CA THR A 282 -15.05 -5.60 1.34
C THR A 282 -14.17 -5.24 2.54
N LEU A 283 -14.36 -5.93 3.66
CA LEU A 283 -13.42 -5.85 4.77
C LEU A 283 -12.16 -6.63 4.38
N LEU A 284 -11.00 -5.98 4.45
CA LEU A 284 -9.72 -6.56 4.09
C LEU A 284 -8.91 -6.86 5.35
N GLU A 285 -8.36 -8.06 5.44
CA GLU A 285 -7.42 -8.44 6.50
C GLU A 285 -5.98 -8.15 6.10
N LEU A 286 -5.11 -7.87 7.08
CA LEU A 286 -3.73 -7.51 6.79
C LEU A 286 -3.00 -8.63 6.06
N SER A 287 -3.26 -9.89 6.44
CA SER A 287 -2.72 -11.07 5.76
C SER A 287 -3.13 -11.16 4.30
N ASP A 288 -4.36 -10.75 3.98
CA ASP A 288 -4.87 -10.78 2.60
C ASP A 288 -4.29 -9.66 1.76
N PHE A 289 -3.93 -8.52 2.38
CA PHE A 289 -3.20 -7.45 1.70
C PHE A 289 -1.74 -7.83 1.45
N SER A 290 -1.11 -8.54 2.40
CA SER A 290 0.33 -8.85 2.40
C SER A 290 0.71 -10.25 1.90
N SER A 291 -0.26 -11.08 1.49
CA SER A 291 0.03 -12.43 0.98
C SER A 291 0.77 -12.36 -0.37
N GLU A 292 1.22 -13.50 -0.93
CA GLU A 292 1.70 -13.60 -2.32
C GLU A 292 0.55 -13.90 -3.32
N GLU A 293 -0.66 -14.19 -2.82
CA GLU A 293 -1.92 -14.15 -3.59
C GLU A 293 -2.85 -12.97 -3.22
N PRO A 294 -2.38 -11.71 -3.09
CA PRO A 294 -3.29 -10.61 -2.95
C PRO A 294 -3.61 -10.12 -4.37
N LEU A 295 -4.70 -9.41 -4.51
CA LEU A 295 -4.88 -8.16 -5.27
C LEU A 295 -3.72 -7.67 -6.22
N LEU A 296 -2.44 -7.85 -5.89
CA LEU A 296 -1.27 -7.58 -6.72
C LEU A 296 -0.69 -8.89 -7.32
N LYS A 297 -1.18 -9.34 -8.48
CA LYS A 297 -0.65 -10.54 -9.17
C LYS A 297 0.85 -10.44 -9.45
N VAL A 298 1.68 -11.30 -8.86
CA VAL A 298 3.09 -11.43 -9.26
C VAL A 298 3.19 -12.47 -10.38
N ASP A 299 3.43 -12.03 -11.63
CA ASP A 299 3.72 -12.94 -12.75
C ASP A 299 5.20 -13.32 -12.70
N LEU A 300 5.52 -14.39 -11.97
CA LEU A 300 6.87 -14.97 -11.95
C LEU A 300 7.00 -15.99 -13.10
N GLN A 301 7.61 -15.59 -14.22
CA GLN A 301 8.00 -16.53 -15.27
C GLN A 301 9.30 -17.26 -14.88
N ILE A 302 9.17 -18.46 -14.33
CA ILE A 302 10.31 -19.37 -14.13
C ILE A 302 10.51 -20.18 -15.42
N ARG A 303 11.60 -19.95 -16.16
CA ARG A 303 12.01 -20.84 -17.26
C ARG A 303 12.74 -22.05 -16.68
N ILE A 304 12.13 -23.22 -16.76
CA ILE A 304 12.76 -24.50 -16.39
C ILE A 304 13.26 -25.17 -17.68
N ALA A 305 14.58 -25.28 -17.84
CA ALA A 305 15.17 -26.11 -18.88
C ALA A 305 15.27 -27.56 -18.36
N LEU A 306 14.51 -28.48 -18.95
CA LEU A 306 14.62 -29.92 -18.68
C LEU A 306 15.43 -30.58 -19.80
N THR A 307 16.67 -30.99 -19.51
CA THR A 307 17.42 -31.87 -20.40
C THR A 307 16.99 -33.31 -20.17
N ARG A 308 16.74 -34.06 -21.25
CA ARG A 308 16.10 -35.38 -21.18
C ARG A 308 16.98 -36.48 -20.58
N ASP A 309 18.26 -36.22 -20.36
CA ASP A 309 19.19 -37.17 -19.75
C ASP A 309 19.75 -36.57 -18.46
N GLY A 310 19.34 -37.13 -17.32
CA GLY A 310 19.67 -36.69 -15.96
C GLY A 310 21.13 -36.88 -15.54
N ASN A 311 22.09 -36.61 -16.44
CA ASN A 311 23.50 -36.58 -16.12
C ASN A 311 23.97 -35.13 -15.91
N VAL A 312 24.10 -34.74 -14.64
CA VAL A 312 24.92 -33.58 -14.27
C VAL A 312 26.36 -33.95 -14.60
N ALA A 313 26.85 -33.50 -15.76
CA ALA A 313 28.27 -33.56 -16.08
C ALA A 313 29.00 -32.49 -15.27
N ASP A 314 29.46 -32.88 -14.08
CA ASP A 314 30.61 -32.24 -13.46
C ASP A 314 31.80 -32.38 -14.42
N ARG A 315 32.20 -31.29 -15.09
CA ARG A 315 33.44 -31.25 -15.87
C ARG A 315 34.15 -29.92 -15.75
N SER A 316 35.21 -30.00 -14.95
CA SER A 316 36.42 -29.20 -14.88
C SER A 316 37.21 -29.07 -16.20
N THR A 317 36.57 -28.82 -17.35
CA THR A 317 37.29 -28.66 -18.63
C THR A 317 36.88 -27.37 -19.31
N GLY A 318 37.78 -26.38 -19.26
CA GLY A 318 37.60 -25.03 -19.78
C GLY A 318 37.31 -24.98 -21.29
N LYS A 319 36.05 -24.74 -21.62
CA LYS A 319 35.61 -24.28 -22.95
C LYS A 319 34.79 -23.00 -22.80
N SER A 320 35.01 -22.06 -23.72
CA SER A 320 34.42 -20.72 -23.74
C SER A 320 32.99 -20.69 -24.31
N GLU A 321 32.24 -19.65 -23.96
CA GLU A 321 30.82 -19.37 -24.25
C GLU A 321 30.37 -19.42 -25.73
N ALA A 322 31.25 -19.67 -26.70
CA ALA A 322 30.93 -19.62 -28.14
C ALA A 322 30.43 -20.94 -28.76
N GLU A 323 30.32 -22.05 -28.01
CA GLU A 323 29.84 -23.35 -28.52
C GLU A 323 28.38 -23.68 -28.12
N LEU A 324 27.67 -22.78 -27.44
CA LEU A 324 26.27 -23.01 -26.99
C LEU A 324 25.20 -22.50 -27.97
N ASP A 325 25.57 -21.76 -29.02
CA ASP A 325 24.62 -21.19 -30.00
C ASP A 325 24.39 -22.07 -31.26
N GLU A 326 25.11 -23.19 -31.42
CA GLU A 326 24.96 -24.09 -32.59
C GLU A 326 24.20 -25.40 -32.31
N ALA A 327 23.42 -25.46 -31.23
CA ALA A 327 22.53 -26.59 -30.94
C ALA A 327 21.06 -26.14 -30.85
N ASP A 328 20.56 -25.43 -31.87
CA ASP A 328 19.12 -25.34 -32.12
C ASP A 328 18.72 -26.50 -33.06
N ASP A 329 18.57 -27.69 -32.49
CA ASP A 329 18.14 -28.90 -33.19
C ASP A 329 16.62 -29.15 -33.09
N GLY A 330 15.82 -28.08 -33.00
CA GLY A 330 14.38 -28.17 -33.22
C GLY A 330 13.61 -29.07 -32.23
N THR A 331 14.17 -29.37 -31.06
CA THR A 331 13.46 -30.08 -30.00
C THR A 331 12.78 -29.07 -29.06
N GLY A 332 11.47 -28.91 -29.26
CA GLY A 332 10.65 -27.86 -28.65
C GLY A 332 10.80 -27.71 -27.13
N VAL A 333 11.11 -26.49 -26.71
CA VAL A 333 10.97 -26.01 -25.33
C VAL A 333 9.48 -25.99 -24.99
N ALA A 334 8.99 -26.97 -24.23
CA ALA A 334 7.65 -26.93 -23.67
C ALA A 334 7.63 -25.95 -22.49
N LEU A 335 6.99 -24.79 -22.69
CA LEU A 335 6.71 -23.83 -21.63
C LEU A 335 5.66 -24.43 -20.69
N HIS A 336 6.04 -24.83 -19.47
CA HIS A 336 5.08 -25.17 -18.43
C HIS A 336 5.07 -24.08 -17.37
N HIS A 337 3.89 -23.50 -17.13
CA HIS A 337 3.64 -22.66 -15.96
C HIS A 337 3.50 -23.56 -14.73
N LEU A 338 4.35 -23.33 -13.73
CA LEU A 338 4.27 -24.00 -12.43
C LEU A 338 4.14 -22.92 -11.34
N LEU A 339 3.03 -22.93 -10.61
CA LEU A 339 2.87 -22.16 -9.38
C LEU A 339 3.60 -22.91 -8.26
N LEU A 340 4.57 -22.28 -7.60
CA LEU A 340 5.38 -22.89 -6.55
C LEU A 340 5.36 -22.03 -5.28
N ASP A 341 5.07 -22.65 -4.13
CA ASP A 341 5.16 -22.03 -2.79
C ASP A 341 6.64 -21.89 -2.39
N LEU A 342 7.17 -20.67 -2.57
CA LEU A 342 8.61 -20.39 -2.47
C LEU A 342 9.21 -20.60 -1.06
N ARG A 343 8.36 -20.66 -0.03
CA ARG A 343 8.77 -20.86 1.38
C ARG A 343 9.32 -22.26 1.68
N ARG A 344 9.16 -23.21 0.75
CA ARG A 344 9.58 -24.62 0.92
C ARG A 344 10.93 -24.95 0.27
N PHE A 345 11.60 -23.98 -0.34
CA PHE A 345 12.84 -24.22 -1.09
C PHE A 345 14.06 -23.61 -0.43
N HIS A 346 15.18 -24.34 -0.52
CA HIS A 346 16.48 -23.82 -0.14
C HIS A 346 17.25 -23.38 -1.39
N PHE A 347 17.62 -22.10 -1.43
CA PHE A 347 18.44 -21.53 -2.48
C PHE A 347 19.91 -21.54 -2.05
N ARG A 348 20.78 -22.07 -2.93
CA ARG A 348 22.23 -21.99 -2.74
C ARG A 348 22.87 -21.34 -3.96
N GLN A 349 23.57 -20.24 -3.76
CA GLN A 349 24.30 -19.58 -4.84
C GLN A 349 25.47 -20.47 -5.31
N ILE A 350 25.60 -20.70 -6.61
CA ILE A 350 26.74 -21.43 -7.17
C ILE A 350 27.29 -20.73 -8.41
N GLY A 351 28.47 -20.14 -8.28
CA GLY A 351 29.23 -19.55 -9.39
C GLY A 351 28.65 -18.25 -9.95
N GLY A 352 29.36 -17.13 -9.78
CA GLY A 352 28.93 -15.82 -10.29
C GLY A 352 27.65 -15.28 -9.62
N ARG A 353 27.33 -13.99 -9.84
CA ARG A 353 26.20 -13.30 -9.19
C ARG A 353 24.81 -13.75 -9.68
N GLU A 354 24.73 -14.58 -10.73
CA GLU A 354 23.49 -14.82 -11.49
C GLU A 354 23.03 -16.27 -11.52
N ARG A 355 23.71 -17.19 -10.81
CA ARG A 355 23.37 -18.61 -10.79
C ARG A 355 22.97 -19.06 -9.39
N TRP A 356 21.75 -19.57 -9.29
CA TRP A 356 21.16 -20.06 -8.06
C TRP A 356 20.71 -21.51 -8.25
N LEU A 357 21.05 -22.36 -7.28
CA LEU A 357 20.56 -23.73 -7.18
C LEU A 357 19.31 -23.75 -6.32
N LEU A 358 18.22 -24.27 -6.89
CA LEU A 358 17.03 -24.63 -6.15
C LEU A 358 17.18 -26.07 -5.64
N LEU A 359 17.27 -26.25 -4.32
CA LEU A 359 17.22 -27.57 -3.70
C LEU A 359 15.77 -27.87 -3.31
N LEU A 360 15.13 -28.78 -4.04
CA LEU A 360 13.83 -29.34 -3.66
C LEU A 360 14.03 -30.29 -2.47
N THR A 361 13.34 -30.05 -1.36
CA THR A 361 13.26 -31.04 -0.27
C THR A 361 12.38 -32.22 -0.73
N PRO A 362 12.79 -33.48 -0.50
CA PRO A 362 12.22 -34.61 -1.22
C PRO A 362 10.87 -35.03 -0.63
N PHE A 363 9.80 -34.88 -1.40
CA PHE A 363 8.53 -35.60 -1.15
C PHE A 363 8.45 -36.95 -1.89
N LEU A 364 9.47 -37.31 -2.68
CA LEU A 364 9.58 -38.61 -3.36
C LEU A 364 11.04 -39.09 -3.34
N PRO A 365 11.36 -40.35 -2.95
CA PRO A 365 12.75 -40.75 -2.64
C PRO A 365 13.73 -40.84 -3.81
N ARG A 366 13.38 -40.44 -5.05
CA ARG A 366 14.22 -40.73 -6.23
C ARG A 366 14.23 -39.67 -7.35
N LEU A 367 13.86 -38.42 -7.07
CA LEU A 367 14.07 -37.32 -8.03
C LEU A 367 14.86 -36.18 -7.38
N VAL A 368 16.09 -35.97 -7.83
CA VAL A 368 16.82 -34.72 -7.62
C VAL A 368 16.66 -33.91 -8.89
N LEU A 369 15.81 -32.89 -8.86
CA LEU A 369 15.64 -31.97 -9.97
C LEU A 369 16.67 -30.84 -9.82
N PHE A 370 17.58 -30.71 -10.78
CA PHE A 370 18.49 -29.58 -10.86
C PHE A 370 17.84 -28.50 -11.73
N VAL A 371 17.44 -27.38 -11.12
CA VAL A 371 16.91 -26.22 -11.85
C VAL A 371 17.97 -25.13 -11.84
N ILE A 372 18.50 -24.79 -13.02
CA ILE A 372 19.34 -23.62 -13.21
C ILE A 372 18.41 -22.44 -13.48
N VAL A 373 18.32 -21.52 -12.53
CA VAL A 373 17.53 -20.29 -12.69
C VAL A 373 18.43 -19.22 -13.29
N HIS A 374 18.15 -18.80 -14.52
CA HIS A 374 18.73 -17.58 -15.08
C HIS A 374 17.85 -16.38 -14.74
N VAL A 375 18.36 -15.48 -13.90
CA VAL A 375 17.73 -14.18 -13.66
C VAL A 375 18.04 -13.29 -14.86
N ILE A 376 17.16 -13.28 -15.86
CA ILE A 376 17.30 -12.36 -16.98
C ILE A 376 16.89 -10.97 -16.50
N LYS A 377 17.88 -10.09 -16.30
CA LYS A 377 17.64 -8.65 -16.17
C LYS A 377 17.00 -8.19 -17.48
N HIS A 378 15.71 -7.86 -17.48
CA HIS A 378 15.14 -7.14 -18.62
C HIS A 378 15.82 -5.77 -18.70
N GLN A 379 16.68 -5.60 -19.71
CA GLN A 379 17.15 -4.28 -20.11
C GLN A 379 16.10 -3.63 -21.03
N LYS A 380 15.68 -2.45 -20.58
CA LYS A 380 14.85 -1.39 -21.19
C LYS A 380 13.34 -1.62 -21.24
#